data_AF-A0A4E0QPZ9-F1
#
_entry.id   AF-A0A4E0QPZ9-F1
#
_cell.length_a   1.000
_cell.length_b   1.000
_cell.length_c   1.000
_cell.angle_alpha   90.00
_cell.angle_beta   90.00
_cell.angle_gamma   90.00
#
_symmetry.space_group_name_H-M   'P 1'
#
loop_
_entity.id
_entity.type
_entity.pdbx_description
1 polymer ?
#
loop_
_entity_poly.entity_id
_entity_poly.type
_entity_poly.pdbx_seq_one_letter_code
_entity_poly.pdbx_strand_id
1 'polypeptide(L)'
;MGKTQDVKEFTGFVDEFFAKQIKFYTQSYQGKIAKYKERVLRQLDTDKPFSTYLAKINWCKENQTLFNKLVKKNEHGDDLFTLANVVVNEAGTSNNKAKEAIAYAYLNRTGGQVREPKKNEISHYKILNARFAGIDTTGRYTFVPNFIKSLEAANKRLSDPDKKDDPTKGATHWVSPSGLKKKRSDCFGDYYWRGGEYNKCFPIWARDKDDPEVQRYFKMGLHFNPGYKELSVPHVDSDDFLFYIGVKY
;
A
#
# COMPACT_ATOMS: atom_id res chain seq x y z
N MET A 1 8.40 24.33 5.41
CA MET A 1 9.43 23.96 4.43
C MET A 1 10.12 22.67 4.88
N GLY A 2 9.43 21.52 4.79
CA GLY A 2 9.94 20.24 5.34
C GLY A 2 9.99 19.09 4.33
N LYS A 3 8.85 18.79 3.69
CA LYS A 3 8.64 17.63 2.79
C LYS A 3 9.83 17.26 1.88
N THR A 4 10.43 18.24 1.21
CA THR A 4 11.48 18.01 0.20
C THR A 4 12.84 17.60 0.81
N GLN A 5 13.06 17.81 2.12
CA GLN A 5 14.15 17.19 2.85
C GLN A 5 13.78 15.75 3.26
N ASP A 6 12.56 15.53 3.74
CA ASP A 6 12.09 14.19 4.12
C ASP A 6 12.24 13.19 2.97
N VAL A 7 11.83 13.59 1.76
CA VAL A 7 11.97 12.80 0.53
C VAL A 7 13.44 12.48 0.21
N LYS A 8 14.35 13.45 0.37
CA LYS A 8 15.79 13.23 0.11
C LYS A 8 16.38 12.20 1.06
N GLU A 9 16.12 12.34 2.37
CA GLU A 9 16.59 11.39 3.38
C GLU A 9 16.06 9.98 3.13
N PHE A 10 14.77 9.86 2.78
CA PHE A 10 14.17 8.58 2.41
C PHE A 10 14.80 7.97 1.14
N THR A 11 15.02 8.75 0.08
CA THR A 11 15.66 8.23 -1.16
C THR A 11 17.08 7.73 -0.91
N GLY A 12 17.88 8.48 -0.15
CA GLY A 12 19.23 8.06 0.24
C GLY A 12 19.24 6.75 1.04
N PHE A 13 18.27 6.56 1.95
CA PHE A 13 18.12 5.28 2.64
C PHE A 13 17.82 4.13 1.67
N VAL A 14 16.90 4.29 0.71
CA VAL A 14 16.48 3.20 -0.18
C VAL A 14 17.65 2.73 -1.06
N ASP A 15 18.48 3.64 -1.56
CA ASP A 15 19.71 3.27 -2.28
C ASP A 15 20.72 2.57 -1.34
N GLU A 16 20.90 3.04 -0.10
CA GLU A 16 21.78 2.39 0.89
C GLU A 16 21.30 0.97 1.23
N PHE A 17 19.99 0.77 1.36
CA PHE A 17 19.36 -0.52 1.57
C PHE A 17 19.70 -1.50 0.44
N PHE A 18 19.43 -1.14 -0.81
CA PHE A 18 19.71 -2.03 -1.95
C PHE A 18 21.21 -2.28 -2.12
N ALA A 19 22.06 -1.28 -1.91
CA ALA A 19 23.52 -1.45 -1.93
C ALA A 19 23.99 -2.46 -0.86
N LYS A 20 23.46 -2.37 0.37
CA LYS A 20 23.73 -3.33 1.45
C LYS A 20 23.24 -4.74 1.09
N GLN A 21 22.04 -4.89 0.53
CA GLN A 21 21.49 -6.20 0.14
C GLN A 21 22.26 -6.86 -1.01
N ILE A 22 22.56 -6.11 -2.07
CA ILE A 22 23.33 -6.61 -3.22
C ILE A 22 24.71 -7.06 -2.76
N LYS A 23 25.38 -6.29 -1.89
CA LYS A 23 26.66 -6.67 -1.29
C LYS A 23 26.55 -7.96 -0.46
N PHE A 24 25.58 -8.05 0.46
CA PHE A 24 25.38 -9.22 1.31
C PHE A 24 25.10 -10.51 0.52
N TYR A 25 24.19 -10.46 -0.47
CA TYR A 25 23.89 -11.64 -1.29
C TYR A 25 25.04 -12.01 -2.24
N THR A 26 25.79 -11.03 -2.76
CA THR A 26 26.99 -11.29 -3.59
C THR A 26 28.10 -11.97 -2.78
N GLN A 27 28.38 -11.48 -1.56
CA GLN A 27 29.35 -12.10 -0.66
C GLN A 27 28.91 -13.52 -0.23
N SER A 28 27.61 -13.70 0.05
CA SER A 28 27.04 -15.02 0.38
C SER A 28 27.13 -16.02 -0.78
N TYR A 29 26.93 -15.55 -2.02
CA TYR A 29 27.07 -16.32 -3.25
C TYR A 29 28.52 -16.75 -3.46
N GLN A 30 29.47 -15.80 -3.43
CA GLN A 30 30.91 -16.05 -3.58
C GLN A 30 31.43 -17.02 -2.51
N GLY A 31 31.08 -16.81 -1.23
CA GLY A 31 31.50 -17.68 -0.13
C GLY A 31 30.92 -19.09 -0.20
N LYS A 32 29.72 -19.27 -0.78
CA LYS A 32 29.16 -20.61 -1.06
C LYS A 32 29.82 -21.29 -2.25
N ILE A 33 30.17 -20.55 -3.31
CA ILE A 33 30.92 -21.10 -4.45
C ILE A 33 32.32 -21.55 -4.02
N ALA A 34 33.03 -20.78 -3.19
CA ALA A 34 34.33 -21.19 -2.64
C ALA A 34 34.22 -22.54 -1.90
N LYS A 35 33.35 -22.62 -0.88
CA LYS A 35 33.12 -23.84 -0.09
C LYS A 35 32.61 -25.03 -0.91
N TYR A 36 31.93 -24.79 -2.02
CA TYR A 36 31.48 -25.85 -2.92
C TYR A 36 32.63 -26.36 -3.80
N LYS A 37 33.45 -25.48 -4.37
CA LYS A 37 34.65 -25.84 -5.15
C LYS A 37 35.70 -26.57 -4.29
N GLU A 38 35.86 -26.17 -3.03
CA GLU A 38 36.71 -26.88 -2.04
C GLU A 38 36.20 -28.30 -1.76
N ARG A 39 34.88 -28.51 -1.75
CA ARG A 39 34.25 -29.79 -1.35
C ARG A 39 33.97 -30.75 -2.52
N VAL A 40 33.82 -30.23 -3.73
CA VAL A 40 33.41 -30.99 -4.93
C VAL A 40 34.44 -30.77 -6.05
N LEU A 41 35.56 -31.49 -5.93
CA LEU A 41 36.71 -31.36 -6.85
C LEU A 41 36.44 -31.88 -8.28
N ARG A 42 35.28 -32.48 -8.57
CA ARG A 42 34.88 -33.00 -9.88
C ARG A 42 33.37 -32.85 -10.10
N GLN A 43 32.99 -32.40 -11.31
CA GLN A 43 31.64 -32.39 -11.89
C GLN A 43 30.54 -31.55 -11.17
N LEU A 44 30.32 -30.31 -11.64
CA LEU A 44 29.14 -29.96 -12.45
C LEU A 44 29.17 -28.48 -12.87
N ASP A 45 28.85 -28.22 -14.14
CA ASP A 45 29.10 -26.95 -14.82
C ASP A 45 27.91 -25.96 -14.77
N THR A 46 27.22 -25.86 -13.62
CA THR A 46 26.00 -25.03 -13.50
C THR A 46 25.80 -24.37 -12.13
N ASP A 47 25.39 -23.10 -12.12
CA ASP A 47 25.01 -22.34 -10.91
C ASP A 47 23.67 -22.78 -10.27
N LYS A 48 23.12 -23.92 -10.67
CA LYS A 48 21.81 -24.44 -10.18
C LYS A 48 21.68 -24.43 -8.64
N PRO A 49 22.69 -24.86 -7.85
CA PRO A 49 22.65 -24.80 -6.38
C PRO A 49 22.64 -23.38 -5.77
N PHE A 50 22.99 -22.36 -6.56
CA PHE A 50 23.15 -20.97 -6.12
C PHE A 50 22.11 -20.02 -6.72
N SER A 51 21.27 -20.52 -7.64
CA SER A 51 20.17 -19.81 -8.32
C SER A 51 19.35 -18.89 -7.42
N THR A 52 19.02 -19.31 -6.19
CA THR A 52 18.28 -18.49 -5.21
C THR A 52 19.00 -17.19 -4.80
N TYR A 53 20.33 -17.17 -4.79
CA TYR A 53 21.11 -15.94 -4.53
C TYR A 53 21.14 -15.03 -5.74
N LEU A 54 21.33 -15.58 -6.94
CA LEU A 54 21.29 -14.82 -8.20
C LEU A 54 19.92 -14.17 -8.40
N ALA A 55 18.84 -14.90 -8.15
CA ALA A 55 17.47 -14.39 -8.17
C ALA A 55 17.27 -13.22 -7.18
N LYS A 56 17.78 -13.34 -5.94
CA LYS A 56 17.71 -12.26 -4.94
C LYS A 56 18.54 -11.03 -5.33
N ILE A 57 19.73 -11.23 -5.93
CA ILE A 57 20.57 -10.12 -6.43
C ILE A 57 19.87 -9.39 -7.57
N ASN A 58 19.30 -10.12 -8.53
CA ASN A 58 18.58 -9.53 -9.66
C ASN A 58 17.32 -8.78 -9.20
N TRP A 59 16.50 -9.40 -8.35
CA TRP A 59 15.35 -8.75 -7.73
C TRP A 59 15.72 -7.45 -6.98
N CYS A 60 16.84 -7.41 -6.26
CA CYS A 60 17.31 -6.17 -5.63
C CYS A 60 17.65 -5.09 -6.67
N LYS A 61 18.38 -5.45 -7.74
CA LYS A 61 18.73 -4.53 -8.84
C LYS A 61 17.51 -4.03 -9.58
N GLU A 62 16.53 -4.89 -9.84
CA GLU A 62 15.26 -4.57 -10.51
C GLU A 62 14.45 -3.57 -9.68
N ASN A 63 14.27 -3.82 -8.38
CA ASN A 63 13.56 -2.91 -7.48
C ASN A 63 14.29 -1.57 -7.31
N GLN A 64 15.63 -1.57 -7.19
CA GLN A 64 16.42 -0.33 -7.15
C GLN A 64 16.32 0.46 -8.47
N THR A 65 16.34 -0.23 -9.61
CA THR A 65 16.19 0.39 -10.94
C THR A 65 14.79 1.00 -11.11
N LEU A 66 13.75 0.28 -10.67
CA LEU A 66 12.37 0.75 -10.68
C LEU A 66 12.16 1.96 -9.76
N PHE A 67 12.67 1.91 -8.53
CA PHE A 67 12.67 3.05 -7.61
C PHE A 67 13.35 4.27 -8.24
N ASN A 68 14.59 4.11 -8.72
CA ASN A 68 15.34 5.21 -9.32
C ASN A 68 14.74 5.72 -10.64
N LYS A 69 13.99 4.89 -11.39
CA LYS A 69 13.17 5.32 -12.54
C LYS A 69 12.01 6.20 -12.09
N LEU A 70 11.27 5.81 -11.05
CA LEU A 70 10.13 6.56 -10.52
C LEU A 70 10.59 7.89 -9.91
N VAL A 71 11.65 7.88 -9.09
CA VAL A 71 12.19 9.09 -8.44
C VAL A 71 12.80 10.07 -9.45
N LYS A 72 13.55 9.60 -10.46
CA LYS A 72 14.13 10.48 -11.50
C LYS A 72 13.11 11.01 -12.50
N LYS A 73 11.95 10.37 -12.64
CA LYS A 73 10.81 10.84 -13.45
C LYS A 73 9.69 11.47 -12.61
N ASN A 74 9.98 11.87 -11.38
CA ASN A 74 8.96 12.39 -10.48
C ASN A 74 8.57 13.85 -10.80
N GLU A 75 7.76 14.01 -11.84
CA GLU A 75 7.14 15.29 -12.23
C GLU A 75 6.11 15.77 -11.19
N HIS A 76 5.69 14.90 -10.25
CA HIS A 76 4.71 15.19 -9.21
C HIS A 76 5.33 15.62 -7.85
N GLY A 77 6.66 15.66 -7.73
CA GLY A 77 7.35 16.12 -6.52
C GLY A 77 6.98 15.33 -5.25
N ASP A 78 6.89 16.02 -4.10
CA ASP A 78 6.66 15.39 -2.80
C ASP A 78 5.29 14.68 -2.70
N ASP A 79 4.34 15.01 -3.58
CA ASP A 79 3.00 14.44 -3.59
C ASP A 79 2.97 12.97 -4.07
N LEU A 80 3.91 12.56 -4.93
CA LEU A 80 4.13 11.15 -5.26
C LEU A 80 4.42 10.31 -4.00
N PHE A 81 5.25 10.85 -3.09
CA PHE A 81 5.65 10.18 -1.86
C PHE A 81 4.54 10.21 -0.80
N THR A 82 3.84 11.34 -0.65
CA THR A 82 2.64 11.44 0.21
C THR A 82 1.59 10.39 -0.20
N LEU A 83 1.25 10.29 -1.50
CA LEU A 83 0.26 9.32 -1.99
C LEU A 83 0.76 7.87 -1.86
N ALA A 84 2.03 7.59 -2.15
CA ALA A 84 2.59 6.25 -1.96
C ALA A 84 2.63 5.81 -0.49
N ASN A 85 2.83 6.73 0.45
CA ASN A 85 2.81 6.44 1.89
C ASN A 85 1.38 6.17 2.41
N VAL A 86 0.36 6.74 1.76
CA VAL A 86 -1.05 6.34 1.93
C VAL A 86 -1.28 4.93 1.37
N VAL A 87 -0.91 4.68 0.12
CA VAL A 87 -1.15 3.40 -0.57
C VAL A 87 -0.41 2.23 0.12
N VAL A 88 0.78 2.45 0.68
CA VAL A 88 1.51 1.42 1.46
C VAL A 88 0.94 1.19 2.86
N ASN A 89 0.19 2.14 3.43
CA ASN A 89 -0.47 1.95 4.73
C ASN A 89 -1.62 0.96 4.58
N GLU A 90 -2.46 1.19 3.56
CA GLU A 90 -3.68 0.41 3.35
C GLU A 90 -3.36 -0.90 2.63
N ALA A 91 -2.91 -0.83 1.38
CA ALA A 91 -2.69 -1.97 0.52
C ALA A 91 -1.26 -2.52 0.64
N GLY A 92 -0.64 -2.45 1.81
CA GLY A 92 0.78 -2.72 2.04
C GLY A 92 1.25 -4.05 1.44
N THR A 93 0.70 -5.18 1.88
CA THR A 93 1.02 -6.53 1.36
C THR A 93 0.15 -6.96 0.18
N SER A 94 -0.99 -6.31 -0.04
CA SER A 94 -1.96 -6.63 -1.09
C SER A 94 -1.40 -6.44 -2.51
N ASN A 95 -2.14 -6.95 -3.51
CA ASN A 95 -1.67 -6.99 -4.89
C ASN A 95 -1.55 -5.59 -5.55
N ASN A 96 -0.92 -5.50 -6.73
CA ASN A 96 -0.71 -4.21 -7.40
C ASN A 96 -2.03 -3.51 -7.82
N LYS A 97 -3.12 -4.25 -8.06
CA LYS A 97 -4.44 -3.70 -8.40
C LYS A 97 -5.16 -3.13 -7.17
N ALA A 98 -4.97 -3.73 -6.00
CA ALA A 98 -5.40 -3.14 -4.73
C ALA A 98 -4.67 -1.81 -4.48
N LYS A 99 -3.34 -1.76 -4.72
CA LYS A 99 -2.54 -0.53 -4.63
C LYS A 99 -3.02 0.56 -5.61
N GLU A 100 -3.25 0.21 -6.88
CA GLU A 100 -3.87 1.13 -7.85
C GLU A 100 -5.23 1.65 -7.32
N ALA A 101 -6.11 0.76 -6.89
CA ALA A 101 -7.46 1.11 -6.43
C ALA A 101 -7.46 2.06 -5.22
N ILE A 102 -6.58 1.85 -4.23
CA ILE A 102 -6.43 2.78 -3.10
C ILE A 102 -5.94 4.16 -3.57
N ALA A 103 -5.02 4.24 -4.54
CA ALA A 103 -4.55 5.53 -5.05
C ALA A 103 -5.69 6.35 -5.67
N TYR A 104 -6.57 5.70 -6.46
CA TYR A 104 -7.79 6.34 -6.98
C TYR A 104 -8.77 6.71 -5.87
N ALA A 105 -9.11 5.77 -4.98
CA ALA A 105 -10.10 5.99 -3.93
C ALA A 105 -9.69 7.10 -2.94
N TYR A 106 -8.40 7.22 -2.63
CA TYR A 106 -7.90 8.31 -1.78
C TYR A 106 -7.99 9.67 -2.46
N LEU A 107 -7.60 9.82 -3.74
CA LEU A 107 -7.76 11.11 -4.42
C LEU A 107 -9.21 11.43 -4.77
N ASN A 108 -10.09 10.43 -4.89
CA ASN A 108 -11.53 10.66 -4.94
C ASN A 108 -12.05 11.20 -3.59
N ARG A 109 -11.60 10.61 -2.48
CA ARG A 109 -11.87 11.06 -1.10
C ARG A 109 -11.45 12.51 -0.83
N THR A 110 -10.30 12.93 -1.34
CA THR A 110 -9.75 14.28 -1.12
C THR A 110 -10.17 15.32 -2.17
N GLY A 111 -11.07 14.98 -3.09
CA GLY A 111 -11.49 15.90 -4.17
C GLY A 111 -10.41 16.18 -5.22
N GLY A 112 -9.43 15.30 -5.34
CA GLY A 112 -8.26 15.42 -6.22
C GLY A 112 -6.99 15.93 -5.52
N GLN A 113 -7.11 16.56 -4.35
CA GLN A 113 -5.97 17.14 -3.65
C GLN A 113 -5.07 16.06 -3.02
N VAL A 114 -3.80 16.02 -3.38
CA VAL A 114 -2.82 15.19 -2.65
C VAL A 114 -2.48 15.87 -1.33
N ARG A 115 -2.55 15.10 -0.24
CA ARG A 115 -2.23 15.54 1.13
C ARG A 115 -2.10 14.35 2.06
N GLU A 116 -1.48 14.60 3.22
CA GLU A 116 -1.54 13.65 4.34
C GLU A 116 -3.01 13.45 4.81
N PRO A 117 -3.37 12.25 5.31
CA PRO A 117 -4.64 12.01 6.00
C PRO A 117 -4.79 12.88 7.25
N LYS A 118 -6.03 13.27 7.56
CA LYS A 118 -6.42 14.09 8.71
C LYS A 118 -7.14 13.24 9.77
N LYS A 119 -6.76 13.39 11.04
CA LYS A 119 -7.34 12.64 12.17
C LYS A 119 -7.42 11.13 11.84
N ASN A 120 -8.63 10.57 11.85
CA ASN A 120 -8.90 9.15 11.70
C ASN A 120 -9.11 8.76 10.22
N GLU A 121 -8.83 9.64 9.24
CA GLU A 121 -9.07 9.38 7.80
C GLU A 121 -8.39 8.10 7.28
N ILE A 122 -7.29 7.69 7.92
CA ILE A 122 -6.60 6.41 7.67
C ILE A 122 -6.07 5.86 9.01
N SER A 123 -6.39 4.60 9.30
CA SER A 123 -6.03 3.94 10.57
C SER A 123 -4.51 3.77 10.72
N HIS A 124 -4.00 4.08 11.92
CA HIS A 124 -2.59 3.97 12.30
C HIS A 124 -1.60 4.70 11.36
N TYR A 125 -2.07 5.68 10.59
CA TYR A 125 -1.23 6.40 9.64
C TYR A 125 -0.05 7.10 10.32
N LYS A 126 1.12 7.00 9.67
CA LYS A 126 2.34 7.72 10.04
C LYS A 126 2.92 8.38 8.79
N ILE A 127 3.33 9.65 8.91
CA ILE A 127 4.10 10.36 7.88
C ILE A 127 5.37 9.57 7.53
N LEU A 128 5.83 9.65 6.28
CA LEU A 128 6.81 8.70 5.72
C LEU A 128 8.07 8.53 6.58
N ASN A 129 8.68 9.63 7.04
CA ASN A 129 9.89 9.57 7.87
C ASN A 129 9.65 9.01 9.29
N ALA A 130 8.54 9.40 9.94
CA ALA A 130 8.18 8.86 11.26
C ALA A 130 7.74 7.38 11.19
N ARG A 131 7.16 6.95 10.07
CA ARG A 131 6.97 5.52 9.77
C ARG A 131 8.33 4.85 9.64
N PHE A 132 9.15 5.36 8.72
CA PHE A 132 10.38 4.71 8.28
C PHE A 132 11.42 4.55 9.40
N ALA A 133 11.66 5.61 10.19
CA ALA A 133 12.57 5.56 11.33
C ALA A 133 12.15 4.50 12.37
N GLY A 134 10.84 4.27 12.53
CA GLY A 134 10.27 3.27 13.43
C GLY A 134 10.21 1.83 12.91
N ILE A 135 10.71 1.55 11.70
CA ILE A 135 10.82 0.18 11.16
C ILE A 135 12.23 -0.35 11.41
N ASP A 136 12.35 -1.57 11.94
CA ASP A 136 13.62 -2.24 12.17
C ASP A 136 14.29 -2.75 10.86
N THR A 137 15.50 -3.30 10.96
CA THR A 137 16.20 -3.86 9.78
C THR A 137 15.38 -4.94 9.07
N THR A 138 14.60 -5.75 9.79
CA THR A 138 13.78 -6.85 9.25
C THR A 138 12.54 -6.33 8.53
N GLY A 139 11.77 -5.44 9.16
CA GLY A 139 10.58 -4.85 8.56
C GLY A 139 10.87 -4.05 7.29
N ARG A 140 12.08 -3.48 7.16
CA ARG A 140 12.52 -2.75 5.95
C ARG A 140 12.53 -3.64 4.70
N TYR A 141 12.81 -4.95 4.82
CA TYR A 141 12.73 -5.89 3.70
C TYR A 141 11.30 -6.03 3.14
N THR A 142 10.28 -5.98 4.00
CA THR A 142 8.87 -6.05 3.58
C THR A 142 8.35 -4.68 3.15
N PHE A 143 8.81 -3.61 3.80
CA PHE A 143 8.35 -2.25 3.54
C PHE A 143 8.82 -1.71 2.19
N VAL A 144 10.13 -1.69 1.92
CA VAL A 144 10.71 -0.99 0.76
C VAL A 144 10.14 -1.48 -0.59
N PRO A 145 10.05 -2.80 -0.88
CA PRO A 145 9.51 -3.28 -2.16
C PRO A 145 8.02 -2.99 -2.33
N ASN A 146 7.26 -2.97 -1.23
CA ASN A 146 5.85 -2.63 -1.26
C ASN A 146 5.63 -1.12 -1.41
N PHE A 147 6.50 -0.29 -0.83
CA PHE A 147 6.50 1.15 -1.08
C PHE A 147 6.83 1.48 -2.54
N ILE A 148 7.74 0.75 -3.18
CA ILE A 148 8.05 0.92 -4.61
C ILE A 148 6.82 0.61 -5.49
N LYS A 149 6.10 -0.47 -5.22
CA LYS A 149 4.82 -0.75 -5.88
C LYS A 149 3.74 0.30 -5.58
N SER A 150 3.75 0.88 -4.39
CA SER A 150 2.87 2.00 -4.04
C SER A 150 3.25 3.30 -4.78
N LEU A 151 4.53 3.54 -5.07
CA LEU A 151 4.99 4.62 -5.95
C LEU A 151 4.53 4.39 -7.40
N GLU A 152 4.56 3.15 -7.92
CA GLU A 152 3.99 2.85 -9.25
C GLU A 152 2.49 3.19 -9.32
N ALA A 153 1.71 2.73 -8.32
CA ALA A 153 0.28 3.00 -8.23
C ALA A 153 -0.03 4.50 -8.06
N ALA A 154 0.72 5.20 -7.21
CA ALA A 154 0.61 6.63 -7.01
C ALA A 154 0.95 7.41 -8.28
N ASN A 155 2.06 7.08 -8.97
CA ASN A 155 2.45 7.72 -10.23
C ASN A 155 1.37 7.50 -11.29
N LYS A 156 0.88 6.27 -11.47
CA LYS A 156 -0.19 5.97 -12.43
C LYS A 156 -1.42 6.82 -12.15
N ARG A 157 -1.84 6.94 -10.89
CA ARG A 157 -2.97 7.78 -10.50
C ARG A 157 -2.73 9.25 -10.80
N LEU A 158 -1.55 9.78 -10.48
CA LEU A 158 -1.23 11.20 -10.66
C LEU A 158 -1.05 11.58 -12.14
N SER A 159 -0.70 10.61 -12.99
CA SER A 159 -0.66 10.74 -14.46
C SER A 159 -2.04 10.68 -15.13
N ASP A 160 -3.11 10.31 -14.42
CA ASP A 160 -4.52 10.34 -14.89
C ASP A 160 -5.35 11.36 -14.08
N PRO A 161 -5.17 12.68 -14.29
CA PRO A 161 -5.96 13.68 -13.56
C PRO A 161 -7.47 13.56 -13.83
N ASP A 162 -7.84 13.17 -15.06
CA ASP A 162 -9.22 13.05 -15.54
C ASP A 162 -9.96 11.80 -15.01
N LYS A 163 -9.25 10.86 -14.37
CA LYS A 163 -9.80 9.61 -13.80
C LYS A 163 -10.35 8.63 -14.84
N LYS A 164 -9.84 8.66 -16.07
CA LYS A 164 -10.26 7.78 -17.18
C LYS A 164 -10.01 6.30 -16.86
N ASP A 165 -8.93 6.00 -16.13
CA ASP A 165 -8.49 4.67 -15.76
C ASP A 165 -8.95 4.24 -14.34
N ASP A 166 -9.85 5.00 -13.68
CA ASP A 166 -10.25 4.75 -12.29
C ASP A 166 -10.92 3.37 -12.13
N PRO A 167 -10.21 2.38 -11.53
CA PRO A 167 -10.72 1.02 -11.43
C PRO A 167 -11.80 0.92 -10.35
N THR A 168 -11.91 1.94 -9.48
CA THR A 168 -12.93 2.10 -8.43
C THR A 168 -14.14 2.91 -8.88
N LYS A 169 -14.13 3.44 -10.11
CA LYS A 169 -15.26 4.16 -10.74
C LYS A 169 -15.80 5.32 -9.89
N GLY A 170 -14.94 6.05 -9.19
CA GLY A 170 -15.32 7.17 -8.34
C GLY A 170 -15.50 6.86 -6.84
N ALA A 171 -15.14 5.67 -6.35
CA ALA A 171 -15.23 5.35 -4.92
C ALA A 171 -14.44 6.32 -4.04
N THR A 172 -14.97 6.69 -2.88
CA THR A 172 -14.34 7.61 -1.90
C THR A 172 -13.99 6.93 -0.58
N HIS A 173 -14.35 5.66 -0.44
CA HIS A 173 -14.16 4.86 0.76
C HIS A 173 -13.78 3.44 0.37
N TRP A 174 -13.02 2.80 1.24
CA TRP A 174 -12.65 1.39 1.15
C TRP A 174 -12.65 0.78 2.55
N VAL A 175 -12.77 -0.54 2.62
CA VAL A 175 -12.64 -1.35 3.83
C VAL A 175 -11.87 -2.61 3.45
N SER A 176 -10.96 -3.09 4.30
CA SER A 176 -10.24 -4.35 4.07
C SER A 176 -10.85 -5.48 4.93
N PRO A 177 -11.60 -6.44 4.34
CA PRO A 177 -12.36 -7.38 5.15
C PRO A 177 -11.51 -8.40 5.92
N SER A 178 -10.37 -8.82 5.37
CA SER A 178 -9.44 -9.74 6.03
C SER A 178 -8.87 -9.21 7.36
N GLY A 179 -8.72 -7.88 7.49
CA GLY A 179 -8.26 -7.23 8.72
C GLY A 179 -9.30 -7.17 9.85
N LEU A 180 -10.53 -7.67 9.62
CA LEU A 180 -11.70 -7.33 10.44
C LEU A 180 -12.49 -8.58 10.87
N LYS A 181 -12.95 -8.58 12.12
CA LYS A 181 -13.58 -9.76 12.75
C LYS A 181 -15.05 -9.87 12.38
N LYS A 182 -15.40 -10.81 11.48
CA LYS A 182 -16.76 -11.06 10.95
C LYS A 182 -17.76 -11.24 12.12
N LYS A 183 -18.59 -10.21 12.40
CA LYS A 183 -19.53 -10.17 13.54
C LYS A 183 -21.01 -10.11 13.14
N ARG A 184 -21.66 -11.28 13.15
CA ARG A 184 -23.11 -11.49 13.30
C ARG A 184 -23.39 -11.79 14.79
N SER A 185 -24.57 -11.62 15.35
CA SER A 185 -25.80 -10.95 14.89
C SER A 185 -25.82 -9.44 15.20
N ASP A 186 -26.94 -8.77 14.91
CA ASP A 186 -27.32 -7.43 15.41
C ASP A 186 -26.16 -6.40 15.53
N CYS A 187 -25.54 -6.10 14.39
CA CYS A 187 -24.32 -5.30 14.29
C CYS A 187 -24.52 -3.80 14.64
N PHE A 188 -23.89 -3.31 15.72
CA PHE A 188 -23.44 -1.91 15.89
C PHE A 188 -22.30 -1.82 16.94
N GLY A 189 -21.63 -0.68 17.15
CA GLY A 189 -21.69 0.60 16.43
C GLY A 189 -20.42 0.80 15.60
N ASP A 190 -20.59 1.14 14.32
CA ASP A 190 -19.53 1.27 13.31
C ASP A 190 -18.84 -0.06 12.92
N TYR A 191 -19.52 -1.22 13.00
CA TYR A 191 -18.95 -2.56 12.74
C TYR A 191 -19.75 -3.43 11.74
N TYR A 192 -19.39 -4.73 11.66
CA TYR A 192 -18.91 -5.31 10.41
C TYR A 192 -19.38 -6.78 10.11
N TRP A 193 -20.24 -6.95 9.08
CA TRP A 193 -20.75 -8.20 8.47
C TRP A 193 -21.39 -8.02 7.05
N ARG A 194 -21.14 -8.97 6.12
CA ARG A 194 -21.94 -9.34 4.90
C ARG A 194 -22.19 -10.87 5.00
N GLY A 195 -23.29 -11.40 4.46
CA GLY A 195 -23.50 -12.86 4.32
C GLY A 195 -24.51 -13.25 3.23
N GLY A 196 -24.18 -14.24 2.39
CA GLY A 196 -24.80 -14.35 1.06
C GLY A 196 -24.39 -13.16 0.18
N GLU A 197 -25.18 -12.82 -0.84
CA GLU A 197 -25.09 -11.46 -1.37
C GLU A 197 -25.72 -10.50 -0.35
N TYR A 198 -24.85 -9.87 0.43
CA TYR A 198 -25.07 -8.70 1.28
C TYR A 198 -25.56 -8.79 2.72
N ASN A 199 -26.32 -9.78 3.21
CA ASN A 199 -27.02 -9.67 4.52
C ASN A 199 -26.12 -9.08 5.63
N LYS A 200 -26.49 -7.87 6.10
CA LYS A 200 -25.61 -6.77 6.55
C LYS A 200 -25.26 -6.84 8.07
N CYS A 201 -24.42 -5.98 8.68
CA CYS A 201 -24.00 -4.61 8.31
C CYS A 201 -22.49 -4.34 8.39
N PHE A 202 -21.96 -3.50 7.50
CA PHE A 202 -20.61 -2.90 7.55
C PHE A 202 -20.71 -1.37 7.67
N PRO A 203 -20.17 -0.77 8.75
CA PRO A 203 -19.06 0.18 8.59
C PRO A 203 -17.72 -0.27 9.20
N ILE A 204 -16.68 0.55 8.96
CA ILE A 204 -15.84 1.22 9.98
C ILE A 204 -15.37 2.52 9.33
N TRP A 205 -15.93 3.67 9.71
CA TRP A 205 -15.62 4.95 9.07
C TRP A 205 -14.35 5.61 9.63
N ALA A 206 -13.91 6.65 8.92
CA ALA A 206 -12.65 7.31 9.13
C ALA A 206 -12.83 8.74 9.73
N ARG A 207 -13.73 8.85 10.72
CA ARG A 207 -14.02 10.02 11.57
C ARG A 207 -14.37 9.55 13.00
N ASP A 208 -14.35 10.47 13.97
CA ASP A 208 -14.68 10.16 15.36
C ASP A 208 -16.17 9.85 15.55
N LYS A 209 -16.47 9.00 16.54
CA LYS A 209 -17.83 8.68 17.02
C LYS A 209 -18.61 9.92 17.48
N ASP A 210 -17.90 10.95 17.92
CA ASP A 210 -18.45 12.18 18.49
C ASP A 210 -18.76 13.24 17.42
N ASP A 211 -18.62 12.91 16.13
CA ASP A 211 -19.02 13.78 15.03
C ASP A 211 -20.55 14.03 15.04
N PRO A 212 -21.01 15.30 15.01
CA PRO A 212 -22.44 15.63 15.09
C PRO A 212 -23.30 15.05 13.96
N GLU A 213 -22.76 14.88 12.74
CA GLU A 213 -23.50 14.24 11.63
C GLU A 213 -23.65 12.75 11.90
N VAL A 214 -22.57 12.06 12.32
CA VAL A 214 -22.60 10.64 12.70
C VAL A 214 -23.61 10.38 13.81
N GLN A 215 -23.59 11.21 14.86
CA GLN A 215 -24.58 11.17 15.94
C GLN A 215 -26.01 11.43 15.46
N ARG A 216 -26.21 12.27 14.43
CA ARG A 216 -27.54 12.50 13.84
C ARG A 216 -28.02 11.30 13.04
N TYR A 217 -27.16 10.69 12.23
CA TYR A 217 -27.51 9.48 11.45
C TYR A 217 -27.87 8.30 12.37
N PHE A 218 -27.13 8.09 13.47
CA PHE A 218 -27.49 7.13 14.51
C PHE A 218 -28.88 7.40 15.11
N LYS A 219 -29.19 8.65 15.46
CA LYS A 219 -30.50 9.03 16.06
C LYS A 219 -31.69 8.92 15.10
N MET A 220 -31.46 8.93 13.79
CA MET A 220 -32.52 8.83 12.78
C MET A 220 -32.76 7.41 12.25
N GLY A 221 -31.94 6.42 12.65
CA GLY A 221 -31.94 5.07 12.04
C GLY A 221 -31.47 5.04 10.58
N LEU A 222 -31.03 6.19 10.05
CA LEU A 222 -30.58 6.37 8.67
C LEU A 222 -29.10 6.00 8.55
N HIS A 223 -28.78 4.75 8.84
CA HIS A 223 -27.40 4.22 8.84
C HIS A 223 -26.75 4.15 7.45
N PHE A 224 -27.47 4.50 6.38
CA PHE A 224 -26.99 4.52 5.01
C PHE A 224 -27.55 5.75 4.27
N ASN A 225 -26.69 6.44 3.51
CA ASN A 225 -27.16 7.25 2.38
C ASN A 225 -27.76 6.28 1.33
N PRO A 226 -29.00 6.46 0.86
CA PRO A 226 -29.60 5.58 -0.15
C PRO A 226 -28.82 5.52 -1.48
N GLY A 227 -27.91 6.46 -1.74
CA GLY A 227 -26.96 6.40 -2.86
C GLY A 227 -25.71 5.53 -2.65
N TYR A 228 -25.62 4.74 -1.57
CA TYR A 228 -24.53 3.79 -1.34
C TYR A 228 -24.44 2.74 -2.47
N LYS A 229 -23.22 2.51 -2.97
CA LYS A 229 -22.92 1.42 -3.89
C LYS A 229 -21.54 0.84 -3.58
N GLU A 230 -21.48 -0.47 -3.35
CA GLU A 230 -20.21 -1.22 -3.33
C GLU A 230 -19.80 -1.57 -4.76
N LEU A 231 -18.49 -1.58 -5.01
CA LEU A 231 -17.91 -1.70 -6.33
C LEU A 231 -16.78 -2.74 -6.31
N SER A 232 -17.05 -3.88 -6.94
CA SER A 232 -16.03 -4.90 -7.23
C SER A 232 -15.01 -4.32 -8.21
N VAL A 233 -13.74 -4.27 -7.79
CA VAL A 233 -12.64 -3.77 -8.62
C VAL A 233 -11.97 -4.95 -9.34
N PRO A 234 -11.78 -4.91 -10.67
CA PRO A 234 -11.17 -6.02 -11.41
C PRO A 234 -9.79 -6.42 -10.86
N HIS A 235 -9.65 -7.72 -10.57
CA HIS A 235 -8.43 -8.33 -10.01
C HIS A 235 -8.01 -7.83 -8.62
N VAL A 236 -8.90 -7.19 -7.87
CA VAL A 236 -8.77 -7.02 -6.41
C VAL A 236 -9.61 -8.11 -5.75
N ASP A 237 -9.06 -8.80 -4.76
CA ASP A 237 -9.83 -9.80 -4.02
C ASP A 237 -10.81 -9.11 -3.07
N SER A 238 -12.04 -9.62 -3.00
CA SER A 238 -13.08 -9.13 -2.09
C SER A 238 -12.74 -9.33 -0.62
N ASP A 239 -11.86 -10.27 -0.24
CA ASP A 239 -11.32 -10.37 1.12
C ASP A 239 -10.10 -9.44 1.34
N ASP A 240 -9.45 -8.91 0.28
CA ASP A 240 -8.43 -7.84 0.35
C ASP A 240 -9.10 -6.48 0.57
N PHE A 241 -10.04 -6.07 -0.31
CA PHE A 241 -10.72 -4.76 -0.25
C PHE A 241 -12.13 -4.74 -0.89
N LEU A 242 -13.00 -3.94 -0.28
CA LEU A 242 -14.30 -3.51 -0.82
C LEU A 242 -14.32 -1.98 -0.94
N PHE A 243 -14.90 -1.44 -2.02
CA PHE A 243 -14.87 0.00 -2.37
C PHE A 243 -16.27 0.59 -2.47
N TYR A 244 -16.45 1.85 -2.07
CA TYR A 244 -17.76 2.48 -1.89
C TYR A 244 -17.86 3.92 -2.41
N ILE A 245 -19.00 4.24 -3.05
CA ILE A 245 -19.47 5.61 -3.36
C ILE A 245 -20.50 6.07 -2.33
N GLY A 246 -20.58 7.38 -2.10
CA GLY A 246 -21.77 8.03 -1.54
C GLY A 246 -21.81 8.18 -0.02
N VAL A 247 -20.83 7.65 0.70
CA VAL A 247 -20.63 8.00 2.12
C VAL A 247 -20.20 9.47 2.20
N LYS A 248 -21.07 10.31 2.79
CA LYS A 248 -20.84 11.75 3.00
C LYS A 248 -20.02 12.01 4.27
N TYR A 249 -19.51 13.25 4.37
CA TYR A 249 -18.81 13.83 5.52
C TYR A 249 -19.37 15.21 5.84
#